data_AF-W0AGJ4-F1
#
_entry.id   AF-W0AGJ4-F1
#
_cell.length_a   1.000
_cell.length_b   1.000
_cell.length_c   1.000
_cell.angle_alpha   90.00
_cell.angle_beta   90.00
_cell.angle_gamma   90.00
#
_symmetry.space_group_name_H-M   'P 1'
#
loop_
_entity.id
_entity.type
_entity.pdbx_description
1 polymer ?
#
loop_
_entity_poly.entity_id
_entity_poly.type
_entity_poly.pdbx_seq_one_letter_code
_entity_poly.pdbx_strand_id
1 'polypeptide(L)'
;MVNVVKAIGREQLTIAGLWTEICLAEPVIQALGEGWEVTMITHLSGAVSTESNHIAIQRMTAFGANIAIWLASAAESQRDGPWLETAGGMTEVLKHHPACSGIAHLSRQQLLNSPRAGRRRLTLWRCYGVRRHVAVPSGAVGSGRRLAGGSCFRTPALNPPAPRRLRGLRAAG
;
A
#
# COMPACT_ATOMS: atom_id res chain seq x y z
N MET A 1 -33.84 -3.26 -4.01
CA MET A 1 -32.49 -2.96 -3.48
C MET A 1 -32.34 -1.47 -3.14
N VAL A 2 -32.68 -0.55 -4.04
CA VAL A 2 -32.58 0.91 -3.82
C VAL A 2 -33.25 1.39 -2.52
N ASN A 3 -34.45 0.91 -2.18
CA ASN A 3 -35.14 1.31 -0.94
C ASN A 3 -34.38 0.90 0.33
N VAL A 4 -33.72 -0.26 0.33
CA VAL A 4 -32.92 -0.73 1.47
C VAL A 4 -31.67 0.13 1.61
N VAL A 5 -31.00 0.41 0.49
CA VAL A 5 -29.79 1.25 0.46
C VAL A 5 -30.10 2.68 0.92
N LYS A 6 -31.22 3.26 0.47
CA LYS A 6 -31.73 4.55 0.95
C LYS A 6 -32.10 4.55 2.44
N ALA A 7 -32.66 3.46 2.95
CA ALA A 7 -33.00 3.34 4.37
C ALA A 7 -31.78 3.28 5.29
N ILE A 8 -30.62 2.81 4.79
CA ILE A 8 -29.35 2.79 5.53
C ILE A 8 -28.81 4.23 5.73
N GLY A 9 -29.20 5.17 4.87
CA GLY A 9 -28.88 6.60 5.03
C GLY A 9 -27.39 6.94 4.90
N ARG A 10 -26.61 6.13 4.18
CA ARG A 10 -25.18 6.37 3.92
C ARG A 10 -25.03 7.08 2.58
N GLU A 11 -24.19 8.11 2.52
CA GLU A 11 -23.91 8.85 1.29
C GLU A 11 -22.81 8.19 0.43
N GLN A 12 -21.92 7.43 1.08
CA GLN A 12 -20.82 6.71 0.44
C GLN A 12 -21.14 5.21 0.28
N LEU A 13 -20.97 4.69 -0.93
CA LEU A 13 -21.14 3.28 -1.29
C LEU A 13 -19.82 2.65 -1.68
N THR A 14 -19.50 1.53 -1.05
CA THR A 14 -18.44 0.63 -1.49
C THR A 14 -19.04 -0.55 -2.23
N ILE A 15 -18.68 -0.73 -3.50
CA ILE A 15 -19.29 -1.76 -4.36
C ILE A 15 -18.18 -2.68 -4.92
N ALA A 16 -18.42 -3.98 -4.84
CA ALA A 16 -17.63 -5.03 -5.49
C ALA A 16 -18.60 -6.02 -6.14
N GLY A 17 -18.21 -6.63 -7.26
CA GLY A 17 -19.13 -7.51 -7.97
C GLY A 17 -18.52 -8.27 -9.14
N LEU A 18 -19.28 -9.27 -9.59
CA LEU A 18 -18.95 -10.10 -10.74
C LEU A 18 -20.17 -10.15 -11.67
N TRP A 19 -20.09 -9.83 -12.96
CA TRP A 19 -18.92 -9.36 -13.74
C TRP A 19 -18.73 -7.83 -13.71
N THR A 20 -17.48 -7.35 -13.74
CA THR A 20 -17.11 -5.93 -13.65
C THR A 20 -17.81 -5.08 -14.73
N GLU A 21 -17.88 -5.60 -15.94
CA GLU A 21 -18.38 -4.93 -17.14
C GLU A 21 -19.90 -4.78 -17.20
N ILE A 22 -20.65 -5.58 -16.43
CA ILE A 22 -22.12 -5.56 -16.40
C ILE A 22 -22.58 -5.30 -14.97
N CYS A 23 -22.51 -6.31 -14.11
CA CYS A 23 -23.12 -6.32 -12.78
C CYS A 23 -22.48 -5.31 -11.81
N LEU A 24 -21.23 -4.91 -12.03
CA LEU A 24 -20.61 -3.84 -11.24
C LEU A 24 -20.82 -2.47 -11.91
N ALA A 25 -20.60 -2.37 -13.22
CA ALA A 25 -20.70 -1.11 -13.95
C ALA A 25 -22.10 -0.49 -13.89
N GLU A 26 -23.16 -1.28 -14.05
CA GLU A 26 -24.54 -0.80 -14.04
C GLU A 26 -24.93 -0.14 -12.71
N PRO A 27 -24.82 -0.81 -11.53
CA PRO A 27 -25.19 -0.18 -10.27
C PRO A 27 -24.28 0.97 -9.88
N VAL A 28 -23.00 0.95 -10.26
CA VAL A 28 -22.06 2.06 -9.99
C VAL A 28 -22.50 3.32 -10.76
N ILE A 29 -22.73 3.20 -12.06
CA ILE A 29 -23.13 4.35 -12.89
C ILE A 29 -24.50 4.88 -12.45
N GLN A 30 -25.44 4.00 -12.12
CA GLN A 30 -26.75 4.42 -11.61
C GLN A 30 -26.62 5.16 -10.27
N ALA A 31 -25.84 4.64 -9.31
CA ALA A 31 -25.66 5.28 -8.02
C ALA A 31 -24.98 6.65 -8.13
N LEU A 32 -23.99 6.79 -9.03
CA LEU A 32 -23.38 8.08 -9.34
C LEU A 32 -24.40 9.07 -9.92
N GLY A 33 -25.29 8.60 -10.80
CA GLY A 33 -26.39 9.42 -11.35
C GLY A 33 -27.42 9.85 -10.30
N GLU A 34 -27.61 9.07 -9.24
CA GLU A 34 -28.44 9.42 -8.08
C GLU A 34 -27.72 10.33 -7.06
N GLY A 35 -26.46 10.70 -7.32
CA GLY A 35 -25.67 11.63 -6.48
C GLY A 35 -24.93 10.98 -5.31
N TRP A 36 -24.73 9.66 -5.33
CA TRP A 36 -24.00 8.95 -4.29
C TRP A 36 -22.50 8.99 -4.57
N GLU A 37 -21.68 8.99 -3.53
CA GLU A 37 -20.23 8.80 -3.68
C GLU A 37 -19.94 7.31 -3.78
N VAL A 38 -19.36 6.85 -4.89
CA VAL A 38 -19.15 5.43 -5.13
C VAL A 38 -17.68 5.10 -5.22
N THR A 39 -17.22 4.17 -4.38
CA THR A 39 -15.89 3.55 -4.42
C THR A 39 -16.02 2.10 -4.88
N MET A 40 -15.41 1.76 -6.01
CA MET A 40 -15.37 0.40 -6.51
C MET A 40 -14.11 -0.35 -6.04
N ILE A 41 -14.28 -1.62 -5.65
CA ILE A 41 -13.19 -2.46 -5.18
C ILE A 41 -12.74 -3.41 -6.30
N THR A 42 -11.61 -3.10 -6.91
CA THR A 42 -11.19 -3.75 -8.17
C THR A 42 -10.65 -5.16 -7.99
N HIS A 43 -9.94 -5.46 -6.90
CA HIS A 43 -9.34 -6.79 -6.68
C HIS A 43 -10.33 -7.82 -6.11
N LEU A 44 -11.53 -7.39 -5.69
CA LEU A 44 -12.66 -8.28 -5.36
C LEU A 44 -13.61 -8.49 -6.55
N SER A 45 -13.34 -7.80 -7.66
CA SER A 45 -14.17 -7.82 -8.87
C SER A 45 -13.42 -8.52 -9.99
N GLY A 46 -14.16 -9.11 -10.92
CA GLY A 46 -13.60 -9.84 -12.05
C GLY A 46 -14.49 -9.68 -13.28
N ALA A 47 -13.93 -9.94 -14.45
CA ALA A 47 -14.57 -9.82 -15.76
C ALA A 47 -14.33 -11.08 -16.59
N VAL A 48 -15.04 -11.23 -17.71
CA VAL A 48 -14.79 -12.33 -18.66
C VAL A 48 -13.39 -12.29 -19.29
N SER A 49 -12.76 -11.11 -19.33
CA SER A 49 -11.39 -10.93 -19.81
C SER A 49 -10.70 -9.77 -19.09
N THR A 50 -9.37 -9.75 -19.11
CA THR A 50 -8.59 -8.63 -18.54
C THR A 50 -8.87 -7.32 -19.26
N GLU A 51 -9.05 -7.36 -20.58
CA GLU A 51 -9.42 -6.19 -21.39
C GLU A 51 -10.79 -5.66 -20.99
N SER A 52 -11.80 -6.52 -20.89
CA SER A 52 -13.15 -6.15 -20.43
C SER A 52 -13.11 -5.52 -19.03
N ASN A 53 -12.30 -6.08 -18.12
CA ASN A 53 -12.14 -5.53 -16.78
C ASN A 53 -11.60 -4.09 -16.82
N HIS A 54 -10.52 -3.86 -17.57
CA HIS A 54 -9.88 -2.56 -17.65
C HIS A 54 -10.78 -1.51 -18.32
N ILE A 55 -11.47 -1.86 -19.40
CA ILE A 55 -12.39 -0.95 -20.08
C ILE A 55 -13.57 -0.60 -19.16
N ALA A 56 -14.11 -1.57 -18.42
CA ALA A 56 -15.19 -1.33 -17.47
C ALA A 56 -14.76 -0.39 -16.33
N ILE A 57 -13.57 -0.61 -15.76
CA ILE A 57 -12.97 0.25 -14.74
C ILE A 57 -12.78 1.67 -15.28
N GLN A 58 -12.22 1.82 -16.49
CA GLN A 58 -12.04 3.12 -17.13
C GLN A 58 -13.38 3.83 -17.35
N ARG A 59 -14.40 3.10 -17.82
CA ARG A 59 -15.76 3.64 -17.99
C ARG A 59 -16.31 4.19 -16.67
N MET A 60 -16.30 3.38 -15.60
CA MET A 60 -16.81 3.82 -14.29
C MET A 60 -16.02 5.02 -13.73
N THR A 61 -14.71 5.02 -13.90
CA THR A 61 -13.85 6.14 -13.46
C THR A 61 -14.16 7.42 -14.22
N ALA A 62 -14.45 7.33 -15.51
CA ALA A 62 -14.85 8.49 -16.32
C ALA A 62 -16.20 9.10 -15.87
N PHE A 63 -17.08 8.30 -15.26
CA PHE A 63 -18.30 8.77 -14.60
C PHE A 63 -18.08 9.33 -13.19
N GLY A 64 -16.85 9.28 -12.66
CA GLY A 64 -16.50 9.83 -11.35
C GLY A 64 -16.44 8.80 -10.21
N ALA A 65 -16.47 7.50 -10.50
CA ALA A 65 -16.24 6.47 -9.47
C ALA A 65 -14.82 6.55 -8.91
N ASN A 66 -14.67 6.44 -7.59
CA ASN A 66 -13.38 6.27 -6.96
C ASN A 66 -12.92 4.80 -7.05
N ILE A 67 -11.61 4.58 -7.12
CA ILE A 67 -11.01 3.24 -7.25
C ILE A 67 -10.21 2.94 -6.00
N ALA A 68 -10.53 1.83 -5.33
CA ALA A 68 -9.75 1.35 -4.21
C ALA A 68 -9.52 -0.17 -4.27
N ILE A 69 -8.54 -0.60 -3.49
CA ILE A 69 -8.45 -2.00 -3.04
C ILE A 69 -9.09 -2.10 -1.65
N TRP A 70 -9.57 -3.27 -1.26
CA TRP A 70 -10.31 -3.42 0.01
C TRP A 70 -9.49 -2.95 1.21
N LEU A 71 -8.18 -3.19 1.21
CA LEU A 71 -7.32 -2.82 2.32
C LEU A 71 -7.16 -1.30 2.44
N ALA A 72 -7.11 -0.59 1.32
CA ALA A 72 -7.07 0.87 1.30
C ALA A 72 -8.40 1.45 1.78
N SER A 73 -9.52 0.96 1.24
CA SER A 73 -10.87 1.36 1.66
C SER A 73 -11.15 1.06 3.14
N ALA A 74 -10.67 -0.07 3.65
CA ALA A 74 -10.76 -0.42 5.07
C ALA A 74 -9.92 0.53 5.94
N ALA A 75 -8.72 0.92 5.49
CA ALA A 75 -7.86 1.87 6.20
C ALA A 75 -8.45 3.29 6.20
N GLU A 76 -9.06 3.72 5.10
CA GLU A 76 -9.81 4.98 5.01
C GLU A 76 -10.97 4.99 6.00
N SER A 77 -11.75 3.90 6.05
CA SER A 77 -12.85 3.76 7.01
C SER A 77 -12.38 3.81 8.47
N GLN A 78 -11.19 3.29 8.78
CA GLN A 78 -10.60 3.33 10.12
C GLN A 78 -10.12 4.72 10.53
N ARG A 79 -9.78 5.58 9.55
CA ARG A 79 -9.36 6.95 9.81
C ARG A 79 -10.54 7.84 10.21
N ASP A 80 -11.68 7.66 9.56
CA ASP A 80 -12.84 8.52 9.75
C ASP A 80 -13.82 7.96 10.81
N GLY A 81 -13.67 6.69 11.20
CA GLY A 81 -14.45 6.03 12.26
C GLY A 81 -13.78 5.99 13.65
N PRO A 82 -14.44 5.37 14.65
CA PRO A 82 -13.88 5.20 16.00
C PRO A 82 -12.76 4.16 15.99
N TRP A 83 -11.53 4.65 15.76
CA TRP A 83 -10.35 3.80 15.63
C TRP A 83 -10.11 2.91 16.85
N LEU A 84 -10.20 3.46 18.07
CA LEU A 84 -9.91 2.73 19.30
C LEU A 84 -10.83 1.52 19.52
N GLU A 85 -12.07 1.62 19.07
CA GLU A 85 -13.09 0.57 19.25
C GLU A 85 -12.98 -0.51 18.17
N THR A 86 -12.57 -0.14 16.95
CA THR A 86 -12.60 -1.02 15.78
C THR A 86 -11.23 -1.59 15.40
N ALA A 87 -10.13 -1.03 15.91
CA ALA A 87 -8.76 -1.46 15.61
C ALA A 87 -8.49 -2.92 15.95
N GLY A 88 -9.05 -3.44 17.06
CA GLY A 88 -8.92 -4.84 17.45
C GLY A 88 -9.57 -5.78 16.43
N GLY A 89 -10.83 -5.51 16.06
CA GLY A 89 -11.56 -6.29 15.06
C GLY A 89 -10.89 -6.21 13.68
N MET A 90 -10.42 -5.03 13.27
CA MET A 90 -9.67 -4.87 12.03
C MET A 90 -8.38 -5.71 12.04
N THR A 91 -7.67 -5.75 13.16
CA THR A 91 -6.45 -6.55 13.30
C THR A 91 -6.72 -8.05 13.13
N GLU A 92 -7.84 -8.57 13.63
CA GLU A 92 -8.22 -9.97 13.40
C GLU A 92 -8.47 -10.27 11.92
N VAL A 93 -9.19 -9.39 11.21
CA VAL A 93 -9.41 -9.53 9.77
C VAL A 93 -8.07 -9.51 9.00
N LEU A 94 -7.14 -8.63 9.39
CA LEU A 94 -5.81 -8.53 8.79
C LEU A 94 -4.93 -9.76 8.98
N LYS A 95 -5.20 -10.62 9.98
CA LYS A 95 -4.44 -11.88 10.14
C LYS A 95 -4.81 -12.90 9.07
N HIS A 96 -6.05 -12.86 8.56
CA HIS A 96 -6.59 -13.91 7.70
C HIS A 96 -6.63 -13.57 6.20
N HIS A 97 -6.78 -12.31 5.82
CA HIS A 97 -7.08 -11.95 4.43
C HIS A 97 -5.90 -11.31 3.65
N PRO A 98 -5.10 -10.39 4.23
CA PRO A 98 -3.87 -9.88 3.61
C PRO A 98 -2.63 -10.59 4.18
N ALA A 99 -2.23 -11.72 3.58
CA ALA A 99 -1.17 -12.59 4.10
C ALA A 99 0.14 -11.84 4.46
N CYS A 100 0.58 -10.88 3.64
CA CYS A 100 1.80 -10.13 3.94
C CYS A 100 1.63 -9.16 5.11
N SER A 101 0.49 -8.45 5.17
CA SER A 101 0.19 -7.52 6.26
C SER A 101 -0.03 -8.24 7.59
N GLY A 102 -0.70 -9.40 7.57
CA GLY A 102 -0.92 -10.25 8.73
C GLY A 102 0.39 -10.80 9.30
N ILE A 103 1.26 -11.35 8.45
CA ILE A 103 2.59 -11.82 8.87
C ILE A 103 3.42 -10.67 9.44
N ALA A 104 3.46 -9.52 8.75
CA ALA A 104 4.20 -8.36 9.23
C ALA A 104 3.70 -7.86 10.59
N HIS A 105 2.37 -7.85 10.80
CA HIS A 105 1.77 -7.52 12.09
C HIS A 105 2.19 -8.52 13.17
N LEU A 106 2.01 -9.82 12.93
CA LEU A 106 2.33 -10.87 13.90
C LEU A 106 3.82 -10.90 14.26
N SER A 107 4.71 -10.79 13.27
CA SER A 107 6.16 -10.69 13.50
C SER A 107 6.52 -9.45 14.33
N ARG A 108 5.89 -8.30 14.06
CA ARG A 108 6.10 -7.09 14.86
C ARG A 108 5.65 -7.29 16.31
N GLN A 109 4.49 -7.89 16.53
CA GLN A 109 3.99 -8.15 17.89
C GLN A 109 4.90 -9.12 18.66
N GLN A 110 5.40 -10.15 18.00
CA GLN A 110 6.37 -11.07 18.59
C GLN A 110 7.64 -10.34 19.05
N LEU A 111 8.17 -9.42 18.24
CA LEU A 111 9.35 -8.62 18.60
C LEU A 111 9.08 -7.64 19.75
N LEU A 112 7.89 -7.05 19.81
CA LEU A 112 7.49 -6.14 20.90
C LEU A 112 7.30 -6.88 22.23
N ASN A 113 6.77 -8.10 22.18
CA ASN A 113 6.50 -8.93 23.36
C ASN A 113 7.74 -9.72 23.83
N SER A 114 8.77 -9.82 22.98
CA SER A 114 10.03 -10.48 23.36
C SER A 114 10.86 -9.57 24.28
N PRO A 115 11.52 -10.13 25.32
CA PRO A 115 12.42 -9.35 26.16
C PRO A 115 13.50 -8.67 25.32
N ARG A 116 13.68 -7.36 25.49
CA ARG A 116 14.82 -6.66 24.87
C ARG A 116 16.10 -7.14 25.54
N ALA A 117 16.82 -8.05 24.89
CA ALA A 117 18.16 -8.41 25.33
C ALA A 117 19.00 -7.12 25.37
N GLY A 118 19.39 -6.69 26.57
CA GLY A 118 20.30 -5.58 26.77
C GLY A 118 21.50 -5.77 25.85
N ARG A 119 21.90 -4.71 25.15
CA ARG A 119 22.85 -4.68 24.02
C ARG A 119 24.21 -5.26 24.41
N ARG A 120 24.30 -6.58 24.60
CA ARG A 120 25.55 -7.31 24.71
C ARG A 120 26.11 -7.33 23.30
N ARG A 121 27.21 -6.60 23.13
CA ARG A 121 28.06 -6.59 21.95
C ARG A 121 28.30 -8.06 21.59
N LEU A 122 27.56 -8.57 20.61
CA LEU A 122 27.73 -9.91 20.08
C LEU A 122 29.05 -9.89 19.33
N THR A 123 30.13 -10.19 20.06
CA THR A 123 31.37 -10.64 19.45
C THR A 123 30.98 -11.84 18.60
N LEU A 124 31.05 -11.63 17.29
CA LEU A 124 30.85 -12.58 16.21
C LEU A 124 31.26 -14.00 16.65
N TRP A 125 30.30 -14.81 17.08
CA TRP A 125 30.52 -16.23 17.27
C TRP A 125 29.37 -17.04 16.68
N ARG A 126 29.73 -17.67 15.56
CA ARG A 126 29.48 -19.09 15.29
C ARG A 126 28.07 -19.45 14.80
N CYS A 127 27.80 -19.05 13.57
CA CYS A 127 27.02 -19.89 12.66
C CYS A 127 27.92 -20.30 11.47
N TYR A 128 27.79 -21.57 11.07
CA TYR A 128 28.49 -22.27 9.99
C TYR A 128 29.86 -22.86 10.32
N GLY A 129 29.82 -24.11 10.79
CA GLY A 129 30.96 -25.04 10.83
C GLY A 129 31.41 -25.46 9.44
N VAL A 130 31.94 -24.52 8.65
CA VAL A 130 32.69 -24.81 7.44
C VAL A 130 34.16 -24.48 7.71
N ARG A 131 34.95 -25.51 8.04
CA ARG A 131 36.41 -25.42 7.92
C ARG A 131 36.74 -25.36 6.44
N ARG A 132 36.88 -24.16 5.87
CA ARG A 132 37.76 -23.97 4.72
C ARG A 132 39.05 -23.33 5.22
N HIS A 133 40.12 -24.11 5.17
CA HIS A 133 41.47 -23.57 5.20
C HIS A 133 41.63 -22.67 3.97
N VAL A 134 41.46 -21.37 4.13
CA VAL A 134 42.05 -20.39 3.23
C VAL A 134 43.30 -19.88 3.94
N ALA A 135 44.44 -20.35 3.47
CA ALA A 135 45.73 -19.80 3.86
C ALA A 135 45.80 -18.36 3.33
N VAL A 136 45.90 -17.39 4.25
CA VAL A 136 46.31 -16.03 3.93
C VAL A 136 47.82 -15.98 4.13
N PRO A 137 48.63 -15.70 3.09
CA PRO A 137 50.07 -15.59 3.28
C PRO A 137 50.38 -14.35 4.11
N SER A 138 51.10 -14.58 5.21
CA SER A 138 51.59 -13.54 6.11
C SER A 138 52.81 -12.87 5.49
N GLY A 139 52.71 -11.57 5.17
CA GLY A 139 53.88 -10.78 4.79
C GLY A 139 53.61 -9.71 3.73
N ALA A 140 53.03 -8.58 4.13
CA ALA A 140 53.25 -7.28 3.48
C ALA A 140 52.81 -6.15 4.42
N VAL A 141 53.59 -5.92 5.48
CA VAL A 141 53.66 -4.59 6.11
C VAL A 141 54.57 -3.76 5.21
N GLY A 142 54.01 -2.73 4.56
CA GLY A 142 54.76 -1.88 3.65
C GLY A 142 54.03 -0.61 3.24
N SER A 143 54.34 0.46 3.97
CA SER A 143 54.38 1.89 3.62
C SER A 143 53.19 2.59 2.93
N GLY A 144 52.92 3.79 3.42
CA GLY A 144 51.76 4.60 3.07
C GLY A 144 51.65 4.99 1.60
N ARG A 145 50.42 4.90 1.09
CA ARG A 145 49.90 5.82 0.07
C ARG A 145 48.54 6.31 0.51
N ARG A 146 48.47 7.61 0.80
CA ARG A 146 47.23 8.39 0.79
C ARG A 146 46.81 8.53 -0.68
N LEU A 147 45.72 7.88 -1.08
CA LEU A 147 44.97 8.14 -2.31
C LEU A 147 43.48 7.93 -1.95
N ALA A 148 42.75 9.01 -1.68
CA ALA A 148 41.93 9.75 -2.64
C ALA A 148 40.54 9.10 -2.87
N GLY A 149 39.52 9.90 -2.55
CA GLY A 149 38.10 9.85 -2.94
C GLY A 149 37.49 8.58 -3.54
N GLY A 150 36.40 8.12 -2.93
CA GLY A 150 35.50 7.14 -3.53
C GLY A 150 34.18 7.02 -2.77
N SER A 151 33.28 7.99 -2.97
CA SER A 151 31.89 7.97 -2.49
C SER A 151 31.11 6.78 -3.06
N CYS A 152 30.73 5.80 -2.23
CA CYS A 152 29.92 4.64 -2.65
C CYS A 152 28.40 4.79 -2.39
N PHE A 153 27.92 6.00 -2.12
CA PHE A 153 26.47 6.27 -2.13
C PHE A 153 26.20 7.60 -2.86
N ARG A 154 26.05 7.52 -4.18
CA ARG A 154 25.29 8.50 -4.96
C ARG A 154 23.92 7.92 -5.20
N THR A 155 22.94 8.37 -4.43
CA THR A 155 21.52 8.28 -4.79
C THR A 155 21.34 9.14 -6.05
N PRO A 156 20.67 8.67 -7.12
CA PRO A 156 20.24 9.58 -8.16
C PRO A 156 19.19 10.52 -7.55
N ALA A 157 19.51 11.82 -7.51
CA ALA A 157 18.55 12.84 -7.14
C ALA A 157 17.41 12.83 -8.18
N LEU A 158 16.25 12.31 -7.78
CA LEU A 158 15.00 12.59 -8.48
C LEU A 158 14.76 14.11 -8.37
N ASN A 159 14.91 14.82 -9.48
CA ASN A 159 14.54 16.22 -9.57
C ASN A 159 13.04 16.35 -9.28
N PRO A 160 12.61 17.24 -8.36
CA PRO A 160 11.20 17.57 -8.23
C PRO A 160 10.70 18.28 -9.49
N PRO A 161 9.45 18.05 -9.92
CA PRO A 161 8.89 18.76 -11.07
C PRO A 161 8.83 20.27 -10.79
N ALA A 162 9.24 21.06 -11.79
CA ALA A 162 9.29 22.52 -11.70
C ALA A 162 7.89 23.11 -11.42
N PRO A 163 7.79 24.19 -10.61
CA PRO A 163 6.53 24.86 -10.37
C PRO A 163 6.00 25.48 -11.67
N ARG A 164 4.79 25.07 -12.09
CA ARG A 164 4.07 25.71 -13.20
C ARG A 164 3.83 27.18 -12.81
N ARG A 165 4.52 28.09 -13.49
CA ARG A 165 4.21 29.53 -13.45
C ARG A 165 2.79 29.73 -13.97
N LEU A 166 1.86 30.04 -13.09
CA LEU A 166 0.58 30.64 -13.46
C LEU A 166 0.89 32.00 -14.08
N ARG A 167 0.93 32.05 -15.41
CA ARG A 167 0.93 33.30 -16.17
C ARG A 167 -0.44 33.92 -15.96
N GLY A 168 -0.46 35.13 -15.41
CA GLY A 168 -1.65 35.81 -14.98
C GLY A 168 -2.73 35.92 -16.05
N LEU A 169 -3.96 35.63 -15.65
CA LEU A 169 -5.15 36.29 -16.15
C LEU A 169 -5.62 37.21 -15.03
N ARG A 170 -5.44 38.51 -15.30
CA ARG A 170 -5.97 39.62 -14.53
C ARG A 170 -7.50 39.56 -14.53
N ALA A 171 -8.07 40.00 -13.42
CA ALA A 171 -9.49 40.29 -13.24
C ALA A 171 -10.05 41.19 -14.35
N ALA A 172 -11.30 40.91 -14.74
CA ALA A 172 -12.24 41.85 -15.33
C ALA A 172 -13.67 41.32 -15.09
N GLY A 173 -14.51 42.13 -14.43
CA GLY A 173 -15.96 41.91 -14.30
C GLY A 173 -16.43 41.68 -12.88
#